data_AF-A0A936V0N9-F1
#
_entry.id   AF-A0A936V0N9-F1
#
_cell.length_a   1.000
_cell.length_b   1.000
_cell.length_c   1.000
_cell.angle_alpha   90.00
_cell.angle_beta   90.00
_cell.angle_gamma   90.00
#
_symmetry.space_group_name_H-M   'P 1'
#
loop_
_entity.id
_entity.type
_entity.pdbx_description
1 polymer ?
#
loop_
_entity_poly.entity_id
_entity_poly.type
_entity_poly.pdbx_seq_one_letter_code
_entity_poly.pdbx_strand_id
1 'polypeptide(L)'
;MNKQEDINRLIDDALKSADDIKRAAVKPFLLTRIHARMNKGKESLWEKAGWLIGRPAVAFTGLCMILLINITVVMVNKPSATDYAVERSSQQQLDEFSYTVATIYEIDNTQQNDK
;
A
#
# COMPACT_ATOMS: atom_id res chain seq x y z
N MET A 1 51.68 -19.49 64.46
CA MET A 1 50.48 -18.83 63.94
C MET A 1 49.27 -19.50 64.55
N ASN A 2 48.36 -18.73 65.15
CA ASN A 2 47.25 -19.23 65.95
C ASN A 2 46.03 -19.49 65.05
N LYS A 3 45.69 -20.76 64.87
CA LYS A 3 44.67 -21.23 63.91
C LYS A 3 43.27 -20.63 64.15
N GLN A 4 42.98 -20.18 65.37
CA GLN A 4 41.73 -19.51 65.71
C GLN A 4 41.64 -18.09 65.15
N GLU A 5 42.75 -17.37 65.08
CA GLU A 5 42.77 -16.01 64.51
C GLU A 5 42.53 -16.02 63.01
N ASP A 6 43.06 -17.03 62.30
CA ASP A 6 42.83 -17.21 60.86
C ASP A 6 41.36 -17.53 60.56
N ILE A 7 40.71 -18.36 61.39
CA ILE A 7 39.29 -18.69 61.24
C ILE A 7 38.41 -17.46 61.47
N ASN A 8 38.69 -16.67 62.51
CA ASN A 8 37.94 -15.45 62.78
C ASN A 8 38.09 -14.44 61.64
N ARG A 9 39.29 -14.32 61.04
CA ARG A 9 39.53 -13.46 59.88
C ARG A 9 38.74 -13.89 58.64
N LEU A 10 38.66 -15.20 58.40
CA LEU A 10 37.86 -15.78 57.31
C LEU A 10 36.35 -15.54 57.49
N ILE A 11 35.87 -15.62 58.73
CA ILE A 11 34.46 -15.34 59.07
C ILE A 11 34.14 -13.86 58.85
N ASP A 12 35.01 -12.95 59.32
CA ASP A 12 34.85 -11.51 59.11
C ASP A 12 34.90 -11.14 57.62
N ASP A 13 35.83 -11.70 56.84
CA ASP A 13 35.90 -11.48 55.39
C ASP A 13 34.66 -11.99 54.66
N ALA A 14 34.13 -13.15 55.07
CA ALA A 14 32.91 -13.71 54.49
C ALA A 14 31.69 -12.84 54.78
N LEU A 15 31.53 -12.38 56.03
CA LEU A 15 30.45 -11.47 56.42
C LEU A 15 30.54 -10.13 55.69
N LYS A 16 31.76 -9.58 55.58
CA LYS A 16 32.02 -8.32 54.87
C LYS A 16 31.77 -8.41 53.37
N SER A 17 31.94 -9.60 52.78
CA SER A 17 31.60 -9.86 51.35
C SER A 17 30.10 -9.92 51.08
N ALA A 18 29.29 -10.26 52.09
CA ALA A 18 27.84 -10.38 51.98
C ALA A 18 27.12 -9.03 52.18
N ASP A 19 27.73 -8.09 52.91
CA ASP A 19 27.15 -6.77 53.19
C ASP A 19 27.01 -5.87 51.95
N ASP A 20 27.82 -6.10 50.90
CA ASP A 20 27.75 -5.30 49.66
C ASP A 20 26.81 -5.91 48.59
N ILE A 21 25.98 -6.89 48.98
CA ILE A 21 24.97 -7.48 48.09
C ILE A 21 23.81 -6.49 47.95
N LYS A 22 23.93 -5.58 47.00
CA LYS A 22 22.85 -4.68 46.59
C LYS A 22 21.99 -5.35 45.52
N ARG A 23 20.67 -5.14 45.61
CA ARG A 23 19.71 -5.63 44.62
C ARG A 23 20.13 -5.12 43.24
N ALA A 24 20.47 -6.02 42.32
CA ALA A 24 20.92 -5.65 40.99
C ALA A 24 19.82 -4.84 40.28
N ALA A 25 20.09 -3.56 40.03
CA ALA A 25 19.19 -2.73 39.25
C ALA A 25 19.17 -3.25 37.81
N VAL A 26 17.97 -3.43 37.26
CA VAL A 26 17.78 -3.87 35.87
C VAL A 26 18.58 -2.93 34.96
N LYS A 27 19.47 -3.51 34.15
CA LYS A 27 20.28 -2.75 33.19
C LYS A 27 19.35 -1.86 32.33
N PRO A 28 19.62 -0.55 32.23
CA PRO A 28 18.77 0.35 31.46
C PRO A 28 18.62 -0.15 30.02
N PHE A 29 17.43 0.02 29.44
CA PHE A 29 17.06 -0.39 28.06
C PHE A 29 16.86 -1.90 27.80
N LEU A 30 16.82 -2.76 28.82
CA LEU A 30 16.47 -4.18 28.64
C LEU A 30 15.09 -4.37 28.00
N LEU A 31 14.08 -3.67 28.52
CA LEU A 31 12.71 -3.69 27.97
C LEU A 31 12.66 -3.17 26.53
N THR A 32 13.38 -2.09 26.23
CA THR A 32 13.48 -1.53 24.88
C THR A 32 14.05 -2.55 23.90
N ARG A 33 15.10 -3.27 24.29
CA ARG A 33 15.72 -4.30 23.44
C ARG A 33 14.80 -5.50 23.20
N ILE A 34 14.04 -5.89 24.22
CA ILE A 34 13.04 -6.96 24.11
C ILE A 34 11.92 -6.54 23.15
N HIS A 35 11.37 -5.34 23.34
CA HIS A 35 10.31 -4.80 22.48
C HIS A 35 10.77 -4.62 21.03
N ALA A 36 11.98 -4.11 20.80
CA ALA A 36 12.53 -3.95 19.45
C ALA A 36 12.70 -5.31 18.74
N ARG A 37 13.09 -6.37 19.46
CA ARG A 37 13.22 -7.71 18.88
C ARG A 37 11.85 -8.35 18.61
N MET A 38 10.86 -8.08 19.44
CA MET A 38 9.49 -8.56 19.29
C MET A 38 8.76 -7.85 18.13
N ASN A 39 9.03 -6.55 17.91
CA ASN A 39 8.38 -5.78 16.85
C ASN A 39 8.93 -6.12 15.45
N LYS A 40 10.23 -6.42 15.33
CA LYS A 40 10.86 -6.88 14.08
C LYS A 40 10.24 -8.13 13.47
N GLY A 41 9.56 -8.97 14.26
CA GLY A 41 8.91 -10.18 13.77
C GLY A 41 7.66 -9.92 12.91
N LYS A 42 7.06 -8.71 12.99
CA LYS A 42 5.80 -8.38 12.33
C LYS A 42 5.96 -7.68 10.98
N GLU A 43 7.18 -7.28 10.63
CA GLU A 43 7.44 -6.40 9.47
C GLU A 43 7.63 -7.17 8.14
N SER A 44 7.74 -8.50 8.16
CA SER A 44 8.28 -9.25 7.01
C SER A 44 7.43 -9.26 5.72
N LEU A 45 6.11 -9.07 5.76
CA LEU A 45 5.26 -9.25 4.57
C LEU A 45 4.76 -7.93 3.99
N TRP A 46 4.32 -7.00 4.84
CA TRP A 46 3.87 -5.68 4.38
C TRP A 46 5.03 -4.79 3.93
N GLU A 47 6.19 -4.81 4.61
CA GLU A 47 7.37 -4.09 4.14
C GLU A 47 7.92 -4.69 2.84
N LYS A 48 7.89 -6.02 2.69
CA LYS A 48 8.28 -6.67 1.43
C LYS A 48 7.33 -6.31 0.29
N ALA A 49 6.02 -6.28 0.55
CA ALA A 49 5.02 -5.87 -0.44
C ALA A 49 5.21 -4.39 -0.83
N GLY A 50 5.42 -3.50 0.14
CA GLY A 50 5.70 -2.08 -0.10
C GLY A 50 7.00 -1.87 -0.88
N TRP A 51 8.06 -2.62 -0.56
CA TRP A 51 9.32 -2.57 -1.29
C TRP A 51 9.20 -3.13 -2.71
N LEU A 52 8.40 -4.17 -2.91
CA LEU A 52 8.14 -4.75 -4.22
C LEU A 52 7.35 -3.78 -5.12
N ILE A 53 6.30 -3.15 -4.58
CA ILE A 53 5.49 -2.15 -5.30
C ILE A 53 6.29 -0.89 -5.60
N GLY A 54 7.24 -0.52 -4.73
CA GLY A 54 8.14 0.62 -4.94
C GLY A 54 9.15 0.44 -6.09
N ARG A 55 9.28 -0.76 -6.68
CA ARG A 55 10.17 -0.97 -7.83
C ARG A 55 9.46 -0.59 -9.14
N PRO A 56 10.06 0.28 -9.97
CA PRO A 56 9.44 0.74 -11.22
C PRO A 56 9.11 -0.40 -12.18
N ALA A 57 9.87 -1.50 -12.12
CA ALA A 57 9.61 -2.70 -12.90
C ALA A 57 8.26 -3.36 -12.55
N VAL A 58 7.86 -3.39 -11.27
CA VAL A 58 6.61 -4.03 -10.83
C VAL A 58 5.41 -3.17 -11.18
N ALA A 59 5.53 -1.84 -11.07
CA ALA A 59 4.52 -0.91 -11.56
C ALA A 59 4.29 -1.06 -13.07
N PHE A 60 5.37 -1.19 -13.85
CA PHE A 60 5.28 -1.39 -15.30
C PHE A 60 4.64 -2.73 -15.67
N THR A 61 5.03 -3.82 -15.02
CA THR A 61 4.39 -5.14 -15.23
C THR A 61 2.92 -5.13 -14.84
N GLY A 62 2.56 -4.49 -13.71
CA GLY A 62 1.18 -4.32 -13.29
C GLY A 62 0.35 -3.51 -14.29
N LEU A 63 0.91 -2.40 -14.78
CA LEU A 63 0.29 -1.58 -15.82
C LEU A 63 0.06 -2.38 -17.12
N CYS A 64 1.08 -3.09 -17.59
CA CYS A 64 0.97 -3.97 -18.76
C CYS A 64 -0.07 -5.07 -18.54
N MET A 65 -0.17 -5.63 -17.35
CA MET A 65 -1.15 -6.67 -17.05
C MET A 65 -2.58 -6.12 -17.07
N ILE A 66 -2.82 -4.95 -16.49
CA ILE A 66 -4.12 -4.28 -16.55
C ILE A 66 -4.49 -3.97 -18.01
N LEU A 67 -3.53 -3.52 -18.81
CA LEU A 67 -3.73 -3.20 -20.22
C LEU A 67 -4.06 -4.46 -21.05
N LEU A 68 -3.35 -5.56 -20.81
CA LEU A 68 -3.63 -6.86 -21.45
C LEU A 68 -5.01 -7.41 -21.08
N ILE A 69 -5.43 -7.28 -19.82
CA ILE A 69 -6.77 -7.69 -19.38
C ILE A 69 -7.83 -6.91 -20.17
N ASN A 70 -7.69 -5.58 -20.26
CA ASN A 70 -8.64 -4.76 -21.01
C ASN A 70 -8.66 -5.11 -22.50
N ILE A 71 -7.49 -5.31 -23.13
CA ILE A 71 -7.42 -5.74 -24.53
C ILE A 71 -8.10 -7.11 -24.72
N THR A 72 -7.86 -8.04 -23.80
CA THR A 72 -8.46 -9.38 -23.85
C THR A 72 -9.98 -9.30 -23.74
N VAL A 73 -10.50 -8.49 -22.81
CA VAL A 73 -11.94 -8.24 -22.67
C VAL A 73 -12.52 -7.70 -23.97
N VAL A 74 -11.88 -6.74 -24.62
CA VAL A 74 -12.33 -6.17 -25.90
C VAL A 74 -12.25 -7.19 -27.04
N MET A 75 -11.23 -8.04 -27.09
CA MET A 75 -11.11 -9.07 -28.11
C MET A 75 -12.13 -10.20 -27.95
N VAL A 76 -12.43 -10.60 -26.72
CA VAL A 76 -13.40 -11.66 -26.41
C VAL A 76 -14.83 -11.13 -26.56
N ASN A 77 -15.09 -9.91 -26.11
CA ASN A 77 -16.38 -9.24 -26.29
C ASN A 77 -16.36 -8.38 -27.55
N LYS A 78 -15.93 -8.92 -28.69
CA LYS A 78 -16.21 -8.28 -29.98
C LYS A 78 -17.70 -8.45 -30.26
N PRO A 79 -18.51 -7.37 -30.28
CA PRO A 79 -19.84 -7.45 -30.84
C PRO A 79 -19.79 -8.10 -32.23
N SER A 80 -20.79 -8.90 -32.58
CA SER A 80 -20.86 -9.38 -33.96
C SER A 80 -21.01 -8.17 -34.89
N ALA A 81 -20.61 -8.26 -36.16
CA ALA A 81 -20.78 -7.16 -37.12
C ALA A 81 -22.22 -6.59 -37.15
N THR A 82 -23.20 -7.41 -36.75
CA THR A 82 -24.60 -7.05 -36.53
C THR A 82 -24.81 -6.07 -35.36
N ASP A 83 -24.12 -6.23 -34.24
CA ASP A 83 -24.28 -5.39 -33.04
C ASP A 83 -23.71 -3.98 -33.28
N TYR A 84 -22.58 -3.89 -34.00
CA TYR A 84 -22.00 -2.60 -34.41
C TYR A 84 -22.86 -1.84 -35.43
N ALA A 85 -23.63 -2.55 -36.27
CA ALA A 85 -24.52 -1.92 -37.25
C ALA A 85 -25.76 -1.33 -36.57
N VAL A 86 -26.31 -2.01 -35.56
CA VAL A 86 -27.46 -1.52 -34.78
C VAL A 86 -27.08 -0.30 -33.94
N GLU A 87 -25.95 -0.34 -33.24
CA GLU A 87 -25.49 0.78 -32.40
C GLU A 87 -25.12 2.01 -33.24
N ARG A 88 -24.36 1.84 -34.35
CA ARG A 88 -24.04 2.95 -35.26
C ARG A 88 -25.28 3.53 -35.93
N SER A 89 -26.25 2.72 -36.33
CA SER A 89 -27.49 3.23 -36.93
C SER A 89 -28.29 4.08 -35.93
N SER A 90 -28.37 3.66 -34.67
CA SER A 90 -29.06 4.41 -33.62
C SER A 90 -28.35 5.73 -33.26
N GLN A 91 -27.02 5.71 -33.25
CA GLN A 91 -26.21 6.87 -32.86
C GLN A 91 -26.07 7.88 -34.00
N GLN A 92 -25.98 7.43 -35.26
CA GLN A 92 -26.07 8.30 -36.44
C GLN A 92 -27.44 8.96 -36.56
N GLN A 93 -28.51 8.23 -36.26
CA GLN A 93 -29.87 8.77 -36.29
C GLN A 93 -30.06 9.88 -35.24
N LEU A 94 -29.56 9.71 -34.01
CA LEU A 94 -29.61 10.74 -32.97
C LEU A 94 -28.79 12.00 -33.34
N ASP A 95 -27.61 11.81 -33.94
CA ASP A 95 -26.75 12.92 -34.35
C ASP A 95 -27.39 13.74 -35.50
N GLU A 96 -28.00 13.06 -36.47
CA GLU A 96 -28.72 13.68 -37.60
C GLU A 96 -29.97 14.47 -37.15
N PHE A 97 -30.73 13.95 -36.16
CA PHE A 97 -31.84 14.68 -35.55
C PHE A 97 -31.37 15.96 -34.84
N SER A 98 -30.25 15.89 -34.12
CA SER A 98 -29.70 17.06 -33.40
C SER A 98 -29.25 18.17 -34.35
N TYR A 99 -28.56 17.82 -35.44
CA TYR A 99 -28.16 18.77 -36.47
C TYR A 99 -29.36 19.39 -37.20
N THR A 100 -30.37 18.59 -37.53
CA THR A 100 -31.57 19.09 -38.20
C THR A 100 -32.33 20.09 -37.33
N VAL A 101 -32.48 19.81 -36.03
CA VAL A 101 -33.13 20.75 -35.10
C VAL A 101 -32.32 22.02 -34.94
N ALA A 102 -30.99 21.93 -34.78
CA ALA A 102 -30.13 23.10 -34.66
C ALA A 102 -30.22 24.03 -35.89
N THR A 103 -30.21 23.46 -37.10
CA THR A 103 -30.31 24.24 -38.35
C THR A 103 -31.67 24.89 -38.54
N ILE A 104 -32.78 24.26 -38.12
CA ILE A 104 -34.12 24.86 -38.20
C ILE A 104 -34.20 26.10 -37.30
N TYR A 105 -33.69 26.02 -36.07
CA TYR A 105 -33.65 27.18 -35.16
C TYR A 105 -32.75 28.32 -35.67
N GLU A 106 -31.66 27.98 -36.36
CA GLU A 106 -30.75 28.97 -36.94
C GLU A 106 -31.34 29.67 -38.18
N ILE A 107 -32.12 28.94 -38.99
CA ILE A 107 -32.85 29.49 -40.14
C ILE A 107 -33.98 30.42 -39.68
N ASP A 108 -34.74 30.07 -38.64
CA ASP A 108 -35.81 30.92 -38.14
C ASP A 108 -35.28 32.23 -37.50
N ASN A 109 -34.15 32.17 -36.78
CA ASN A 109 -33.54 33.37 -36.20
C ASN A 109 -32.94 34.32 -37.24
N THR A 110 -32.36 33.79 -38.32
CA THR A 110 -31.74 34.62 -39.37
C THR A 110 -32.77 35.33 -40.24
N GLN A 111 -33.94 34.70 -40.47
CA GLN A 111 -35.03 35.29 -41.26
C GLN A 111 -35.83 36.36 -40.49
N GLN A 112 -35.76 36.37 -39.16
CA GLN A 112 -36.42 37.37 -38.33
C GLN A 112 -35.62 38.68 -38.22
N ASN A 113 -34.32 38.66 -38.53
CA ASN A 113 -33.44 39.83 -38.44
C ASN A 113 -33.28 40.60 -39.77
N ASP A 114 -33.96 40.15 -40.84
CA ASP A 114 -33.94 40.74 -42.18
C ASP A 114 -35.31 41.34 -42.60
N LYS A 115 -36.18 41.64 -41.61
CA LYS A 115 -37.43 42.42 -41.77
C LYS A 115 -37.43 43.62 -40.83
#